data_AF-A0A1I6SLB1-F1
#
_entry.id   AF-A0A1I6SLB1-F1
#
_cell.length_a   1.000
_cell.length_b   1.000
_cell.length_c   1.000
_cell.angle_alpha   90.00
_cell.angle_beta   90.00
_cell.angle_gamma   90.00
#
_symmetry.space_group_name_H-M   'P 1'
#
loop_
_entity.id
_entity.type
_entity.pdbx_description
1 polymer ?
#
loop_
_entity_poly.entity_id
_entity_poly.type
_entity_poly.pdbx_seq_one_letter_code
_entity_poly.pdbx_strand_id
1 'polypeptide(L)' 'MQQEIIVYYMSEKKNNLDELNKMLENGWKVINQRPMGCESGTAVYSLVILEH' A
#
# COMPACT_ATOMS: atom_id res chain seq x y z
N MET A 1 4.11 -12.64 -11.00
CA MET A 1 5.08 -12.85 -9.88
C MET A 1 4.57 -12.11 -8.66
N GLN A 2 4.78 -12.61 -7.43
CA GLN A 2 4.29 -11.97 -6.20
C GLN A 2 5.43 -11.45 -5.33
N GLN A 3 5.25 -10.25 -4.76
CA GLN A 3 6.23 -9.61 -3.87
C GLN A 3 5.53 -8.97 -2.67
N GLU A 4 6.14 -9.11 -1.49
CA GLU A 4 5.70 -8.46 -0.26
C GLU A 4 6.63 -7.29 0.05
N ILE A 5 6.07 -6.09 0.22
CA ILE A 5 6.85 -4.88 0.55
C ILE A 5 6.16 -4.06 1.64
N ILE A 6 6.96 -3.33 2.43
CA ILE A 6 6.42 -2.33 3.36
C ILE A 6 6.43 -0.99 2.65
N VAL A 7 5.28 -0.33 2.60
CA VAL A 7 5.11 1.01 2.04
C VAL A 7 4.78 2.01 3.13
N TYR A 8 5.34 3.21 2.97
CA TYR A 8 5.02 4.39 3.75
C TYR A 8 4.42 5.44 2.82
N TYR A 9 3.22 5.92 3.14
CA TYR A 9 2.56 6.95 2.35
C TYR A 9 1.64 7.80 3.23
N MET A 10 1.24 8.97 2.72
CA MET A 10 0.34 9.88 3.41
C MET A 10 -1.08 9.67 2.87
N SER A 11 -2.02 9.30 3.74
CA SER A 11 -3.44 9.17 3.39
C SER A 11 -4.32 9.31 4.62
N GLU A 12 -5.52 9.85 4.43
CA GLU A 12 -6.55 9.89 5.48
C GLU A 12 -7.22 8.51 5.68
N LYS A 13 -6.97 7.57 4.77
CA LYS A 13 -7.54 6.21 4.80
C LYS A 13 -6.47 5.18 5.16
N LYS A 14 -6.76 4.34 6.16
CA LYS A 14 -5.87 3.26 6.63
C LYS A 14 -5.61 2.18 5.58
N ASN A 15 -6.59 1.95 4.69
CA ASN A 15 -6.48 1.04 3.56
C ASN A 15 -7.00 1.76 2.31
N ASN A 16 -6.19 1.82 1.26
CA ASN A 16 -6.58 2.45 0.02
C ASN A 16 -5.86 1.82 -1.18
N LEU A 17 -6.24 0.58 -1.49
CA LEU A 17 -5.76 -0.19 -2.64
C LEU A 17 -5.88 0.59 -3.95
N ASP A 18 -6.98 1.30 -4.16
CA ASP A 18 -7.20 2.08 -5.40
C ASP A 18 -6.23 3.24 -5.52
N GLU A 19 -5.94 3.94 -4.43
CA GLU A 19 -4.95 5.02 -4.40
C GLU A 19 -3.53 4.48 -4.62
N LEU A 20 -3.17 3.39 -3.94
CA LEU A 20 -1.87 2.75 -4.15
C LEU A 20 -1.70 2.27 -5.59
N ASN A 21 -2.72 1.63 -6.17
CA ASN A 21 -2.70 1.17 -7.56
C ASN A 21 -2.60 2.32 -8.57
N LYS A 22 -3.12 3.52 -8.26
CA LYS A 22 -2.93 4.71 -9.11
C LYS A 22 -1.50 5.24 -9.11
N MET A 23 -0.70 4.92 -8.09
CA MET A 23 0.70 5.31 -7.98
C MET A 23 1.65 4.31 -8.67
N LEU A 24 1.17 3.12 -9.00
CA LEU A 24 1.97 2.08 -9.65
C LEU A 24 1.93 2.22 -11.17
N GLU A 25 3.08 1.97 -11.79
CA GLU A 25 3.26 1.89 -13.24
C GLU A 25 3.75 0.49 -13.64
N ASN A 26 3.89 0.26 -14.95
CA ASN A 26 4.52 -0.94 -15.51
C ASN A 26 3.84 -2.28 -15.12
N GLY A 27 2.50 -2.28 -15.05
CA GLY A 27 1.72 -3.52 -14.92
C GLY A 27 1.60 -4.10 -13.50
N TRP A 28 2.30 -3.54 -12.52
CA TRP A 28 2.19 -3.95 -11.12
C TRP A 28 0.87 -3.52 -10.50
N LYS A 29 0.28 -4.38 -9.67
CA LYS A 29 -0.93 -4.11 -8.91
C LYS A 29 -0.79 -4.53 -7.45
N VAL A 30 -1.29 -3.70 -6.54
CA VAL A 30 -1.52 -4.10 -5.16
C VAL A 30 -2.78 -4.94 -5.08
N ILE A 31 -2.63 -6.20 -4.66
CA ILE A 31 -3.73 -7.15 -4.49
C ILE A 31 -4.11 -7.38 -3.02
N ASN A 32 -3.23 -6.98 -2.10
CA ASN A 32 -3.51 -7.02 -0.66
C ASN A 32 -2.79 -5.89 0.07
N GLN A 33 -3.43 -5.37 1.11
CA GLN A 33 -2.86 -4.37 2.00
C GLN A 33 -3.20 -4.73 3.44
N ARG A 34 -2.20 -4.71 4.32
CA ARG A 34 -2.35 -4.88 5.77
C ARG A 34 -1.73 -3.68 6.48
N PRO A 35 -2.53 -2.86 7.18
CA PRO A 35 -2.00 -1.72 7.91
C PRO A 35 -1.14 -2.22 9.08
N MET A 36 0.00 -1.58 9.30
CA MET A 36 0.90 -1.87 10.41
C MET A 36 0.73 -0.78 11.46
N GLY A 37 0.52 -1.16 12.73
CA GLY A 37 0.16 -0.26 13.82
C GLY A 37 1.28 0.72 14.18
N CYS A 38 1.37 1.83 13.46
CA CYS A 38 2.11 3.03 13.85
C CYS A 38 1.41 4.22 13.17
N GLU A 39 0.40 4.76 13.85
CA GLU A 39 -0.41 5.86 13.35
C GLU A 39 0.03 7.14 14.05
N SER A 40 0.78 7.99 13.34
CA SER A 40 1.01 9.37 13.75
C SER A 40 0.40 10.27 12.69
N GLY A 41 -0.87 10.64 12.88
CA GLY A 41 -1.60 11.50 11.94
C GLY A 41 -1.97 10.79 10.63
N THR A 42 -1.77 11.44 9.50
CA THR A 42 -2.08 10.93 8.15
C THR A 42 -0.98 10.02 7.57
N ALA A 43 0.06 9.72 8.35
CA ALA A 43 1.13 8.81 7.94
C ALA A 43 0.69 7.35 8.13
N VAL A 44 0.77 6.56 7.05
CA VAL A 44 0.34 5.16 7.02
C VAL A 44 1.53 4.26 6.68
N TYR A 45 1.78 3.26 7.52
CA TYR A 45 2.64 2.12 7.23
C TYR A 45 1.78 0.92 6.87
N SER A 46 2.09 0.26 5.75
CA SER A 46 1.35 -0.94 5.34
C SER A 46 2.27 -1.98 4.73
N LEU A 47 2.03 -3.24 5.08
CA LEU A 47 2.51 -4.38 4.30
C LEU A 47 1.58 -4.55 3.11
N VAL A 48 2.13 -4.54 1.89
CA VAL A 48 1.37 -4.73 0.67
C VAL A 48 1.90 -5.91 -0.13
N ILE A 49 0.99 -6.61 -0.81
CA ILE A 49 1.32 -7.68 -1.75
C ILE A 49 1.12 -7.15 -3.15
N LEU A 50 2.19 -7.15 -3.93
CA LEU A 50 2.22 -6.77 -5.34
C LEU A 50 2.14 -8.01 -6.23
N GLU A 51 1.46 -7.85 -7.37
CA GLU A 51 1.38 -8.84 -8.45
C GLU A 51 1.57 -8.18 -9.82
N HIS A 52 2.31 -8.85 -10.71
CA HIS A 52 2.49 -8.52 -12.12
C HIS A 52 2.20 -9.75 -12.97
#